data_AF-G6XK43-F1
#
_entry.id   AF-G6XK43-F1
#
_cell.length_a   1.000
_cell.length_b   1.000
_cell.length_c   1.000
_cell.angle_alpha   90.00
_cell.angle_beta   90.00
_cell.angle_gamma   90.00
#
_symmetry.space_group_name_H-M   'P 1'
#
loop_
_entity.id
_entity.type
_entity.pdbx_description
1 polymer ?
#
loop_
_entity_poly.entity_id
_entity_poly.type
_entity_poly.pdbx_seq_one_letter_code
_entity_poly.pdbx_strand_id
1 'polypeptide(L)'
;MANDQTIRHEIWRRFSGDEWEAFDQLPLSVRQRLNEHVYNAWSVNVLMLWKHYKRVHGRSPRAERALIRYLDYCERLERRAFAERYMEQYGTLYPHDAARATILRQEPQTETP
;
A
#
# COMPACT_ATOMS: atom_id res chain seq x y z
N MET A 1 -2.53 -2.79 -24.69
CA MET A 1 -3.46 -3.25 -23.63
C MET A 1 -3.04 -2.55 -22.35
N ALA A 2 -3.69 -1.45 -22.00
CA ALA A 2 -3.40 -0.75 -20.75
C ALA A 2 -4.13 -1.51 -19.64
N ASN A 3 -3.41 -2.32 -18.86
CA ASN A 3 -3.93 -2.87 -17.62
C ASN A 3 -4.54 -1.71 -16.83
N ASP A 4 -5.78 -1.88 -16.39
CA ASP A 4 -6.59 -0.92 -15.65
C ASP A 4 -5.70 0.03 -14.83
N GLN A 5 -5.42 1.21 -15.41
CA GLN A 5 -4.41 2.08 -14.86
C GLN A 5 -5.03 2.70 -13.63
N THR A 6 -4.65 2.16 -12.47
CA THR A 6 -4.96 2.77 -11.18
C THR A 6 -4.76 4.29 -11.27
N ILE A 7 -5.79 5.06 -10.91
CA ILE A 7 -5.75 6.54 -10.84
C ILE A 7 -4.80 7.07 -9.75
N ARG A 8 -3.90 6.22 -9.27
CA ARG A 8 -2.91 6.52 -8.25
C ARG A 8 -2.05 7.73 -8.61
N HIS A 9 -1.76 7.93 -9.89
CA HIS A 9 -1.02 9.10 -10.39
C HIS A 9 -1.83 10.41 -10.33
N GLU A 10 -3.16 10.32 -10.28
CA GLU A 10 -4.06 11.46 -10.09
C GLU A 10 -4.23 11.78 -8.59
N ILE A 11 -4.17 10.75 -7.72
CA ILE A 11 -4.40 10.88 -6.27
C ILE A 11 -3.10 11.21 -5.51
N TRP A 12 -2.00 10.58 -5.91
CA TRP A 12 -0.74 10.59 -5.17
C TRP A 12 0.41 11.11 -6.02
N ARG A 13 1.28 11.88 -5.36
CA ARG A 13 2.54 12.33 -5.97
C ARG A 13 3.59 11.24 -5.89
N ARG A 14 4.15 10.85 -7.03
CA ARG A 14 5.34 9.98 -7.09
C ARG A 14 6.60 10.80 -6.85
N PHE A 15 7.44 10.37 -5.92
CA PHE A 15 8.77 10.93 -5.75
C PHE A 15 9.78 10.17 -6.60
N SER A 16 10.78 10.87 -7.14
CA SER A 16 11.86 10.28 -7.93
C SER A 16 12.90 9.62 -7.04
N GLY A 17 13.51 8.54 -7.55
CA GLY A 17 14.57 7.80 -6.86
C GLY A 17 14.70 6.38 -7.42
N ASP A 18 15.69 5.64 -6.92
CA ASP A 18 15.83 4.21 -7.19
C ASP A 18 14.84 3.43 -6.31
N GLU A 19 13.85 2.78 -6.95
CA GLU A 19 12.82 2.00 -6.25
C GLU A 19 13.39 0.74 -5.60
N TRP A 20 14.39 0.10 -6.23
CA TRP A 20 15.00 -1.12 -5.70
C TRP A 20 15.84 -0.80 -4.47
N GLU A 21 16.68 0.23 -4.56
CA GLU A 21 17.48 0.68 -3.43
C GLU A 21 16.58 1.18 -2.27
N ALA A 22 15.47 1.85 -2.61
CA ALA A 22 14.53 2.31 -1.60
C ALA A 22 13.82 1.15 -0.91
N PHE A 23 13.44 0.13 -1.66
CA PHE A 23 12.81 -1.08 -1.13
C PHE A 23 13.75 -1.81 -0.17
N ASP A 24 15.02 -2.01 -0.54
CA ASP A 24 15.99 -2.74 0.28
C ASP A 24 16.31 -2.06 1.63
N GLN A 25 16.12 -0.74 1.72
CA GLN A 25 16.28 0.01 2.95
C GLN A 25 15.11 -0.13 3.95
N LEU A 26 13.99 -0.73 3.53
CA LEU A 26 12.80 -0.90 4.36
C LEU A 26 12.93 -2.10 5.32
N PRO A 27 12.31 -2.03 6.52
CA PRO A 27 12.18 -3.19 7.40
C PRO A 27 11.51 -4.37 6.69
N LEU A 28 11.86 -5.59 7.06
CA LEU A 28 11.33 -6.82 6.45
C LEU A 28 9.79 -6.86 6.48
N SER A 29 9.19 -6.50 7.62
CA SER A 29 7.74 -6.44 7.81
C SER A 29 7.04 -5.49 6.83
N VAL A 30 7.69 -4.36 6.51
CA VAL A 30 7.18 -3.36 5.57
C VAL A 30 7.35 -3.85 4.14
N ARG A 31 8.49 -4.48 3.80
CA ARG A 31 8.73 -5.08 2.47
C ARG A 31 7.71 -6.17 2.16
N GLN A 32 7.47 -7.08 3.10
CA GLN A 32 6.42 -8.10 2.98
C GLN A 32 5.07 -7.46 2.70
N ARG A 33 4.74 -6.42 3.49
CA ARG A 33 3.47 -5.73 3.31
C ARG A 33 3.34 -5.01 1.96
N LEU A 34 4.43 -4.49 1.40
CA LEU A 34 4.41 -3.89 0.06
C LEU A 34 4.17 -4.93 -1.04
N ASN A 35 4.72 -6.13 -0.89
CA ASN A 35 4.49 -7.23 -1.84
C ASN A 35 3.03 -7.73 -1.81
N GLU A 36 2.37 -7.61 -0.66
CA GLU A 36 0.94 -7.94 -0.50
C GLU A 36 0.01 -6.82 -0.95
N HIS A 37 0.52 -5.61 -1.16
CA HIS A 37 -0.29 -4.44 -1.47
C HIS A 37 -0.89 -4.61 -2.87
N VAL A 38 -2.22 -4.53 -2.98
CA VAL A 38 -2.95 -4.80 -4.24
C VAL A 38 -2.49 -3.87 -5.37
N TYR A 39 -2.10 -2.65 -5.00
CA TYR A 39 -1.56 -1.66 -5.91
C TYR A 39 -0.06 -1.50 -5.70
N ASN A 40 0.70 -1.28 -6.77
CA ASN A 40 2.15 -1.08 -6.67
C ASN A 40 2.46 0.18 -5.84
N ALA A 41 2.80 -0.01 -4.57
CA ALA A 41 3.17 1.06 -3.66
C ALA A 41 4.60 1.50 -3.97
N TRP A 42 4.78 2.76 -4.36
CA TRP A 42 6.09 3.31 -4.73
C TRP A 42 7.04 3.28 -3.53
N SER A 43 8.09 2.46 -3.62
CA SER A 43 9.04 2.18 -2.53
C SER A 43 9.78 3.43 -2.07
N VAL A 44 10.06 4.36 -2.99
CA VAL A 44 10.63 5.69 -2.65
C VAL A 44 9.71 6.46 -1.70
N ASN A 45 8.40 6.52 -1.99
CA ASN A 45 7.43 7.19 -1.13
C ASN A 45 7.36 6.52 0.25
N VAL A 46 7.36 5.20 0.28
CA VAL A 46 7.29 4.43 1.52
C VAL A 46 8.54 4.61 2.36
N LEU A 47 9.72 4.70 1.74
CA LEU A 47 10.96 4.99 2.43
C LEU A 47 10.96 6.39 3.05
N MET A 48 10.38 7.40 2.37
CA MET A 48 10.22 8.74 2.95
C MET A 48 9.34 8.71 4.20
N LEU A 49 8.21 8.00 4.14
CA LEU A 49 7.33 7.78 5.29
C LEU A 49 8.07 7.05 6.41
N TRP A 50 8.81 5.99 6.10
CA TRP A 50 9.60 5.25 7.08
C TRP A 50 10.62 6.14 7.79
N LYS A 51 11.37 6.97 7.05
CA LYS A 51 12.30 7.94 7.63
C LYS A 51 11.60 8.90 8.61
N HIS A 52 10.38 9.32 8.29
CA HIS A 52 9.56 10.14 9.18
C HIS A 52 9.12 9.38 10.44
N TYR A 53 8.49 8.20 10.31
CA TYR A 53 8.04 7.39 11.44
C TYR A 53 9.19 6.96 12.35
N LYS A 54 10.35 6.61 11.76
CA LYS A 54 11.59 6.30 12.49
C LYS A 54 12.07 7.49 13.33
N ARG A 55 11.91 8.72 12.84
CA ARG A 55 12.27 9.95 13.59
C ARG A 55 11.28 10.23 14.73
N VAL A 56 9.99 10.00 14.51
CA VAL A 56 8.93 10.29 15.51
C VAL A 56 8.87 9.25 16.63
N HIS A 57 9.00 7.96 16.31
CA HIS A 57 8.79 6.85 17.26
C HIS A 57 10.06 6.07 17.60
N GLY A 58 11.21 6.48 17.07
CA GLY A 58 12.45 5.71 17.11
C GLY A 58 12.41 4.46 16.23
N ARG A 59 13.50 3.68 16.24
CA ARG A 59 13.59 2.39 15.52
C ARG A 59 12.92 1.29 16.37
N SER A 60 11.60 1.38 16.53
CA SER A 60 10.82 0.45 17.34
C SER A 60 9.85 -0.36 16.46
N PRO A 61 9.49 -1.60 16.87
CA PRO A 61 8.42 -2.36 16.23
C PRO A 61 7.08 -1.59 16.17
N ARG A 62 6.87 -0.63 17.09
CA ARG A 62 5.70 0.26 17.08
C ARG A 62 5.69 1.19 15.86
N ALA A 63 6.86 1.70 15.45
CA ALA A 63 7.00 2.55 14.26
C ALA A 63 6.65 1.78 12.99
N GLU A 64 7.15 0.54 12.87
CA GLU A 64 6.85 -0.35 11.73
C GLU A 64 5.35 -0.65 11.64
N ARG A 65 4.73 -1.03 12.77
CA ARG A 65 3.28 -1.27 12.82
C ARG A 65 2.46 -0.02 12.50
N ALA A 66 2.93 1.16 12.89
CA ALA A 66 2.26 2.42 12.57
C ALA A 66 2.32 2.72 11.07
N LEU A 67 3.48 2.52 10.45
CA LEU A 67 3.65 2.64 8.99
C LEU A 67 2.76 1.63 8.25
N ILE A 68 2.76 0.36 8.66
CA ILE A 68 1.92 -0.68 8.04
C ILE A 68 0.43 -0.30 8.13
N ARG A 69 -0.05 0.19 9.27
CA ARG A 69 -1.44 0.67 9.40
C ARG A 69 -1.75 1.85 8.49
N TYR A 70 -0.78 2.73 8.26
CA TYR A 70 -0.92 3.86 7.35
C TYR A 70 -0.97 3.38 5.89
N LEU A 71 -0.13 2.42 5.50
CA LEU A 71 -0.19 1.80 4.17
C LEU A 71 -1.54 1.12 3.92
N ASP A 72 -2.06 0.37 4.89
CA ASP A 72 -3.41 -0.23 4.83
C ASP A 72 -4.52 0.82 4.67
N TYR A 73 -4.32 2.01 5.24
CA TYR A 73 -5.26 3.11 5.08
C TYR A 73 -5.18 3.72 3.68
N CYS A 74 -3.98 3.94 3.15
CA CYS A 74 -3.78 4.37 1.77
C CYS A 74 -4.39 3.37 0.77
N GLU A 75 -4.20 2.07 0.98
CA GLU A 75 -4.81 1.01 0.16
C GLU A 75 -6.33 1.13 0.11
N ARG A 76 -6.98 1.36 1.26
CA ARG A 76 -8.44 1.56 1.33
C ARG A 76 -8.89 2.80 0.56
N LEU A 77 -8.14 3.90 0.65
CA LEU A 77 -8.45 5.13 -0.08
C LEU A 77 -8.31 4.93 -1.59
N GLU A 78 -7.26 4.24 -2.04
CA GLU A 78 -7.02 3.92 -3.45
C GLU A 78 -8.13 3.03 -4.01
N ARG A 79 -8.52 1.98 -3.27
CA ARG A 79 -9.63 1.10 -3.66
C ARG A 79 -10.93 1.87 -3.81
N ARG A 80 -11.24 2.72 -2.82
CA ARG A 80 -12.46 3.53 -2.83
C ARG A 80 -12.50 4.47 -4.04
N ALA A 81 -11.43 5.21 -4.26
CA ALA A 81 -11.36 6.15 -5.38
C ALA A 81 -11.46 5.43 -6.74
N PHE A 82 -10.87 4.24 -6.86
CA PHE A 82 -11.01 3.41 -8.04
C PHE A 82 -12.46 2.94 -8.24
N ALA A 83 -13.13 2.46 -7.18
CA ALA A 83 -14.51 2.02 -7.24
C ALA A 83 -15.48 3.16 -7.61
N GLU A 84 -15.26 4.36 -7.05
CA GLU A 84 -16.03 5.57 -7.39
C GLU A 84 -15.90 5.90 -8.88
N ARG A 85 -14.67 5.93 -9.43
CA ARG A 85 -14.45 6.20 -10.85
C ARG A 85 -14.96 5.10 -11.76
N TYR A 86 -14.86 3.83 -11.35
CA TYR A 86 -15.43 2.71 -12.09
C TYR A 86 -16.96 2.87 -12.21
N MET A 87 -17.63 3.25 -11.12
CA MET A 87 -19.07 3.51 -11.15
C MET A 87 -19.43 4.70 -12.04
N GLU A 88 -18.67 5.80 -11.99
CA GLU A 88 -18.88 6.96 -12.87
C GLU A 88 -18.72 6.59 -14.35
N GLN A 89 -17.73 5.76 -14.68
CA GLN A 89 -17.42 5.39 -16.05
C GLN A 89 -18.36 4.32 -16.63
N TYR A 90 -18.74 3.33 -15.83
CA TYR A 90 -19.47 2.14 -16.29
C TYR A 90 -20.88 1.99 -15.72
N GLY A 91 -21.31 2.89 -14.83
CA GLY A 91 -22.65 2.87 -14.22
C GLY A 91 -22.95 1.66 -13.35
N THR A 92 -21.92 0.89 -12.97
CA THR A 92 -22.07 -0.36 -12.21
C THR A 92 -21.07 -0.40 -11.06
N LEU A 93 -21.41 -1.16 -10.02
CA LEU A 93 -20.51 -1.39 -8.90
C LEU A 93 -19.25 -2.10 -9.37
N TYR A 94 -18.11 -1.75 -8.78
CA TYR A 94 -16.87 -2.47 -8.98
C TYR A 94 -17.05 -3.95 -8.60
N PRO A 95 -16.75 -4.93 -9.49
CA PRO A 95 -17.06 -6.34 -9.25
C PRO A 95 -16.50 -6.91 -7.94
N HIS A 96 -15.32 -6.45 -7.50
CA HIS A 96 -14.73 -6.88 -6.23
C HIS A 96 -15.53 -6.41 -5.02
N ASP A 97 -16.10 -5.21 -5.07
CA ASP A 97 -16.92 -4.68 -3.98
C ASP A 97 -18.31 -5.34 -3.99
N ALA A 98 -18.88 -5.56 -5.18
CA ALA A 98 -20.13 -6.31 -5.36
C ALA A 98 -20.02 -7.74 -4.81
N ALA A 99 -18.87 -8.40 -5.04
CA ALA A 99 -18.56 -9.74 -4.53
C ALA A 99 -18.11 -9.76 -3.06
N ARG A 100 -17.97 -8.61 -2.40
CA ARG A 100 -17.39 -8.47 -1.05
C ARG A 100 -16.02 -9.16 -0.90
N ALA A 101 -15.22 -9.10 -1.96
CA ALA A 101 -13.91 -9.74 -2.00
C ALA A 101 -12.96 -9.12 -0.96
N THR A 102 -12.25 -9.98 -0.23
CA THR A 102 -11.20 -9.59 0.71
C THR A 102 -9.83 -9.67 0.03
N ILE A 103 -8.88 -8.88 0.54
CA ILE A 103 -7.50 -8.91 0.05
C ILE A 103 -6.80 -10.12 0.68
N LEU A 104 -6.16 -10.93 -0.16
CA LEU A 104 -5.30 -12.01 0.30
C LEU A 104 -4.07 -11.41 1.00
N ARG A 105 -3.86 -11.75 2.27
CA ARG A 105 -2.68 -11.36 3.05
C ARG A 105 -2.04 -12.63 3.59
N GLN A 106 -0.71 -12.67 3.69
CA GLN A 106 -0.07 -13.77 4.41
C GLN A 106 -0.43 -13.60 5.90
N GLU A 107 -0.86 -14.69 6.54
CA GLU A 107 -1.06 -14.67 7.98
C GLU A 107 0.28 -14.35 8.66
N PRO A 108 0.29 -13.55 9.73
CA PRO A 108 1.50 -13.34 10.50
C PRO A 108 2.00 -14.71 10.95
N GLN A 109 3.23 -15.07 10.58
CA GLN A 109 3.85 -16.29 11.07
C GLN A 109 3.98 -16.16 12.59
N THR A 110 3.02 -16.73 13.32
CA THR A 110 3.18 -17.01 14.74
C THR A 110 4.20 -18.12 14.85
N GLU A 111 5.47 -17.75 15.10
CA GLU A 111 6.46 -18.69 15.63
C GLU A 111 5.84 -19.30 16.89
N THR A 112 5.51 -20.58 16.78
CA THR A 112 5.10 -21.40 17.92
C THR A 112 6.38 -21.71 18.71
N PRO A 113 6.42 -21.49 20.03
CA PRO A 113 7.61 -21.69 20.85
C PRO A 113 8.08 -23.15 20.89
#